data_AF-A0A9N8E7E6-F1
#
_entry.id   AF-A0A9N8E7E6-F1
#
_cell.length_a   1.000
_cell.length_b   1.000
_cell.length_c   1.000
_cell.angle_alpha   90.00
_cell.angle_beta   90.00
_cell.angle_gamma   90.00
#
_symmetry.space_group_name_H-M   'P 1'
#
loop_
_entity.id
_entity.type
_entity.pdbx_description
1 polymer ?
#
loop_
_entity_poly.entity_id
_entity_poly.type
_entity_poly.pdbx_seq_one_letter_code
_entity_poly.pdbx_strand_id
1 'polypeptide(L)'
;MGRNETMGKVENVSVDGVLRQHSDGPKQSSVGTSGEGSGNGTRNRKRGNRGKNSSGQDRAVAALDNSDATSQGDGTLRTSQAPVLSRRELPVLLSEVPRATKEWLMMLVTGQLWENFFHSRTGEAGCQWAGIIRIAYSIAALGNVILTGLDFKDFFLPSTSRIPLKEGRLTIDQDTWSIFEFLPQTDTVYWVAYWLLFSHVVLLGLGIAPRFQAVFVFFWTCMFRHHNNIIWDDEDTIFKQLAFYLIFFPLDRYTVWTFFKRESKKEEEASWPMWPFRLMQIQMCLVYLSTGLLKWKGNEWIDGSALWYVVHLDELYGNLFNPHWMFGYYSVLKFLTWQTLVSEVACPILVWFDRTRSFALIMIFLFHLGLDLSMNLNFFHWIMSVGWLSFYVQPEKSENGGPPTRKMS
;
A
#
# COMPACT_ATOMS: atom_id res chain seq x y z
N MET A 1 6.45 -22.07 66.16
CA MET A 1 5.30 -21.16 65.99
C MET A 1 5.52 -20.42 64.68
N GLY A 2 5.06 -20.84 63.51
CA GLY A 2 3.76 -21.38 63.13
C GLY A 2 2.93 -20.24 62.51
N ARG A 3 2.90 -20.14 61.17
CA ARG A 3 1.86 -19.40 60.42
C ARG A 3 1.83 -19.77 58.93
N ASN A 4 0.96 -20.75 58.67
CA ASN A 4 -0.01 -20.90 57.57
C ASN A 4 0.35 -20.47 56.14
N GLU A 5 0.55 -21.49 55.33
CA GLU A 5 0.26 -21.55 53.90
C GLU A 5 -1.26 -21.60 53.66
N THR A 6 -1.74 -20.85 52.67
CA THR A 6 -3.03 -21.12 52.01
C THR A 6 -2.79 -21.18 50.51
N MET A 7 -2.65 -22.40 50.00
CA MET A 7 -2.73 -22.74 48.58
C MET A 7 -4.17 -22.53 48.07
N GLY A 8 -4.35 -21.63 47.10
CA GLY A 8 -5.52 -21.61 46.23
C GLY A 8 -5.24 -22.46 44.99
N LYS A 9 -5.96 -23.57 44.83
CA LYS A 9 -6.02 -24.35 43.59
C LYS A 9 -6.63 -23.49 42.48
N VAL A 10 -5.93 -23.34 41.35
CA VAL A 10 -6.54 -22.93 40.08
C VAL A 10 -6.60 -24.19 39.21
N GLU A 11 -7.83 -24.59 38.86
CA GLU A 11 -8.10 -25.72 37.98
C GLU A 11 -7.65 -25.41 36.54
N ASN A 12 -6.96 -26.37 35.92
CA ASN A 12 -6.61 -26.35 34.50
C ASN A 12 -7.88 -26.49 33.65
N VAL A 13 -8.19 -25.48 32.84
CA VAL A 13 -9.19 -25.57 31.77
C VAL A 13 -8.49 -25.95 30.47
N SER A 14 -8.89 -27.10 29.92
CA SER A 14 -8.42 -27.69 28.66
C SER A 14 -8.73 -26.82 27.44
N VAL A 15 -7.84 -26.85 26.45
CA VAL A 15 -7.74 -26.01 25.24
C VAL A 15 -8.73 -26.40 24.11
N ASP A 16 -9.68 -27.30 24.34
CA ASP A 16 -10.56 -27.82 23.27
C ASP A 16 -11.91 -27.07 23.09
N GLY A 17 -12.11 -25.93 23.74
CA GLY A 17 -13.41 -25.23 23.75
C GLY A 17 -13.65 -24.14 22.68
N VAL A 18 -12.63 -23.71 21.93
CA VAL A 18 -12.70 -22.43 21.17
C VAL A 18 -12.73 -22.59 19.64
N LEU A 19 -12.67 -23.81 19.10
CA LEU A 19 -12.69 -24.07 17.65
C LEU A 19 -14.02 -24.62 17.10
N ARG A 20 -15.17 -24.34 17.74
CA ARG A 20 -16.49 -24.79 17.26
C ARG A 20 -17.60 -23.73 17.32
N GLN A 21 -17.29 -22.49 16.95
CA GLN A 21 -18.33 -21.49 16.70
C GLN A 21 -18.03 -20.67 15.44
N HIS A 22 -18.00 -21.32 14.28
CA HIS A 22 -18.27 -20.68 12.98
C HIS A 22 -18.44 -21.77 11.89
N SER A 23 -19.49 -22.59 12.02
CA SER A 23 -19.91 -23.47 10.92
C SER A 23 -21.36 -23.91 11.10
N ASP A 24 -22.32 -22.99 10.99
CA ASP A 24 -23.73 -23.36 10.81
C ASP A 24 -24.43 -22.33 9.92
N GLY A 25 -24.51 -22.65 8.63
CA GLY A 25 -25.47 -22.10 7.68
C GLY A 25 -26.52 -23.17 7.34
N PRO A 26 -27.74 -22.79 6.91
CA PRO A 26 -28.91 -23.65 7.03
C PRO A 26 -28.94 -24.79 6.00
N LYS A 27 -29.22 -26.01 6.51
CA LYS A 27 -29.47 -27.23 5.73
C LYS A 27 -30.82 -27.14 5.01
N GLN A 28 -30.82 -27.24 3.68
CA GLN A 28 -31.99 -27.67 2.91
C GLN A 28 -31.91 -29.17 2.62
N SER A 29 -33.03 -29.85 2.81
CA SER A 29 -33.25 -31.26 2.58
C SER A 29 -33.58 -31.57 1.11
N SER A 30 -33.02 -32.65 0.56
CA SER A 30 -33.74 -33.53 -0.37
C SER A 30 -33.01 -34.87 -0.57
N VAL A 31 -33.68 -35.90 -0.07
CA VAL A 31 -33.83 -37.29 -0.53
C VAL A 31 -32.96 -37.81 -1.70
N GLY A 32 -32.15 -38.81 -1.33
CA GLY A 32 -31.76 -40.07 -2.00
C GLY A 32 -31.95 -40.32 -3.50
N THR A 33 -30.93 -40.91 -4.13
CA THR A 33 -30.93 -42.32 -4.56
C THR A 33 -29.55 -42.80 -5.04
N SER A 34 -29.36 -44.10 -4.88
CA SER A 34 -28.22 -45.00 -5.12
C SER A 34 -27.73 -45.15 -6.57
N GLY A 35 -26.47 -45.56 -6.74
CA GLY A 35 -26.04 -46.36 -7.89
C GLY A 35 -24.58 -46.18 -8.34
N GLU A 36 -23.69 -47.07 -7.89
CA GLU A 36 -22.39 -47.34 -8.53
C GLU A 36 -22.59 -48.13 -9.84
N GLY A 37 -21.69 -47.93 -10.82
CA GLY A 37 -21.41 -48.95 -11.85
C GLY A 37 -21.08 -48.45 -13.25
N SER A 38 -19.77 -48.39 -13.55
CA SER A 38 -19.06 -48.84 -14.78
C SER A 38 -19.62 -48.51 -16.18
N GLY A 39 -18.78 -47.93 -17.06
CA GLY A 39 -19.05 -47.91 -18.50
C GLY A 39 -18.06 -47.12 -19.37
N ASN A 40 -17.13 -47.84 -19.98
CA ASN A 40 -16.14 -47.42 -20.98
C ASN A 40 -16.78 -46.92 -22.31
N GLY A 41 -16.12 -46.05 -23.08
CA GLY A 41 -16.37 -45.98 -24.54
C GLY A 41 -16.31 -44.63 -25.30
N THR A 42 -15.12 -44.27 -25.77
CA THR A 42 -14.77 -43.82 -27.15
C THR A 42 -15.65 -42.86 -28.01
N ARG A 43 -14.96 -41.82 -28.50
CA ARG A 43 -14.85 -41.29 -29.90
C ARG A 43 -15.96 -40.44 -30.57
N ASN A 44 -15.43 -39.31 -31.11
CA ASN A 44 -15.59 -38.72 -32.45
C ASN A 44 -16.62 -37.59 -32.74
N ARG A 45 -16.07 -36.40 -33.02
CA ARG A 45 -16.06 -35.67 -34.32
C ARG A 45 -17.40 -35.37 -35.04
N LYS A 46 -17.71 -34.07 -35.19
CA LYS A 46 -17.74 -33.25 -36.46
C LYS A 46 -18.75 -32.09 -36.38
N ARG A 47 -18.33 -30.87 -36.80
CA ARG A 47 -18.87 -30.03 -37.91
C ARG A 47 -20.41 -30.11 -38.08
N GLY A 48 -21.21 -29.05 -38.14
CA GLY A 48 -21.02 -27.68 -38.61
C GLY A 48 -22.22 -27.32 -39.52
N ASN A 49 -22.45 -26.01 -39.70
CA ASN A 49 -23.12 -25.35 -40.84
C ASN A 49 -24.53 -24.73 -40.68
N ARG A 50 -24.52 -23.39 -40.81
CA ARG A 50 -25.40 -22.40 -41.48
C ARG A 50 -26.78 -22.80 -42.06
N GLY A 51 -27.70 -21.83 -41.93
CA GLY A 51 -28.74 -21.42 -42.91
C GLY A 51 -29.89 -20.66 -42.22
N LYS A 52 -29.91 -19.31 -42.18
CA LYS A 52 -30.50 -18.31 -43.11
C LYS A 52 -32.02 -18.38 -43.36
N ASN A 53 -32.66 -17.21 -43.12
CA ASN A 53 -33.83 -16.59 -43.78
C ASN A 53 -35.23 -17.19 -43.45
N SER A 54 -36.34 -16.46 -43.33
CA SER A 54 -36.73 -15.10 -43.74
C SER A 54 -38.11 -14.70 -43.17
N SER A 55 -38.29 -13.39 -42.95
CA SER A 55 -39.48 -12.53 -43.21
C SER A 55 -40.92 -13.00 -42.95
N GLY A 56 -41.73 -12.11 -42.35
CA GLY A 56 -43.18 -12.09 -42.54
C GLY A 56 -43.91 -11.22 -41.53
N GLN A 57 -44.12 -9.94 -41.88
CA GLN A 57 -44.91 -8.96 -41.14
C GLN A 57 -46.39 -9.04 -41.56
N ASP A 58 -47.26 -8.58 -40.64
CA ASP A 58 -48.56 -7.90 -40.86
C ASP A 58 -49.88 -8.70 -40.95
N ARG A 59 -50.76 -8.47 -39.94
CA ARG A 59 -52.08 -7.77 -40.00
C ARG A 59 -53.24 -8.35 -39.15
N ALA A 60 -54.12 -7.40 -38.79
CA ALA A 60 -55.51 -7.47 -38.24
C ALA A 60 -55.62 -7.74 -36.72
N VAL A 61 -56.07 -6.85 -35.81
CA VAL A 61 -57.11 -5.79 -35.73
C VAL A 61 -58.55 -6.32 -35.64
N ALA A 62 -59.26 -5.81 -34.60
CA ALA A 62 -60.70 -5.89 -34.27
C ALA A 62 -61.10 -7.11 -33.41
N ALA A 63 -61.93 -7.05 -32.36
CA ALA A 63 -62.84 -6.04 -31.79
C ALA A 63 -63.29 -6.48 -30.36
N LEU A 64 -64.23 -5.71 -29.78
CA LEU A 64 -65.07 -5.90 -28.55
C LEU A 64 -64.55 -5.08 -27.35
N ASP A 65 -65.00 -3.86 -27.04
CA ASP A 65 -66.34 -3.24 -26.82
C ASP A 65 -66.91 -3.47 -25.40
N ASN A 66 -66.95 -2.36 -24.62
CA ASN A 66 -67.82 -1.91 -23.49
C ASN A 66 -68.22 -2.90 -22.35
N SER A 67 -68.37 -2.54 -21.06
CA SER A 67 -68.83 -1.32 -20.40
C SER A 67 -68.54 -1.33 -18.87
N ASP A 68 -68.55 -0.12 -18.26
CA ASP A 68 -68.96 0.30 -16.91
C ASP A 68 -68.57 -0.46 -15.61
N ALA A 69 -67.81 0.21 -14.73
CA ALA A 69 -68.20 0.46 -13.32
C ALA A 69 -67.18 1.36 -12.59
N THR A 70 -67.70 2.40 -11.94
CA THR A 70 -67.07 3.41 -11.07
C THR A 70 -66.53 2.86 -9.74
N SER A 71 -65.37 3.36 -9.26
CA SER A 71 -65.17 3.94 -7.90
C SER A 71 -63.68 4.26 -7.62
N GLN A 72 -63.45 5.01 -6.55
CA GLN A 72 -62.38 6.00 -6.29
C GLN A 72 -61.07 5.47 -5.68
N GLY A 73 -60.03 6.32 -5.74
CA GLY A 73 -58.95 6.45 -4.73
C GLY A 73 -57.61 5.80 -5.12
N ASP A 74 -56.69 6.50 -5.79
CA ASP A 74 -55.63 7.38 -5.27
C ASP A 74 -54.34 6.64 -4.82
N GLY A 75 -53.19 7.10 -5.33
CA GLY A 75 -51.87 6.62 -4.92
C GLY A 75 -50.90 6.19 -6.05
N THR A 76 -50.67 7.00 -7.08
CA THR A 76 -49.48 6.82 -7.95
C THR A 76 -48.43 7.89 -7.68
N LEU A 77 -47.30 7.44 -7.12
CA LEU A 77 -46.02 8.13 -7.01
C LEU A 77 -45.67 8.86 -8.32
N ARG A 78 -45.71 10.20 -8.29
CA ARG A 78 -45.08 11.03 -9.32
C ARG A 78 -43.57 10.87 -9.19
N THR A 79 -42.96 10.11 -10.10
CA THR A 79 -41.53 10.23 -10.38
C THR A 79 -41.27 11.66 -10.87
N SER A 80 -40.66 12.48 -10.02
CA SER A 80 -40.06 13.76 -10.41
C SER A 80 -39.01 13.47 -11.50
N GLN A 81 -39.37 13.71 -12.76
CA GLN A 81 -38.39 13.74 -13.84
C GLN A 81 -37.48 14.94 -13.59
N ALA A 82 -36.18 14.68 -13.41
CA ALA A 82 -35.18 15.74 -13.42
C ALA A 82 -35.33 16.53 -14.75
N PRO A 83 -35.34 17.87 -14.71
CA PRO A 83 -35.56 18.67 -15.90
C PRO A 83 -34.47 18.38 -16.93
N VAL A 84 -34.87 17.91 -18.11
CA VAL A 84 -33.99 17.76 -19.27
C VAL A 84 -33.69 19.15 -19.80
N LEU A 85 -32.51 19.68 -19.44
CA LEU A 85 -32.03 20.99 -19.89
C LEU A 85 -32.10 21.09 -21.42
N SER A 86 -32.73 22.16 -21.92
CA SER A 86 -32.85 22.37 -23.36
C SER A 86 -31.50 22.75 -23.97
N ARG A 87 -31.25 22.40 -25.24
CA ARG A 87 -30.00 22.77 -25.98
C ARG A 87 -29.69 24.27 -25.98
N ARG A 88 -30.64 25.14 -25.60
CA ARG A 88 -30.48 26.60 -25.52
C ARG A 88 -30.04 27.10 -24.14
N GLU A 89 -30.21 26.32 -23.07
CA GLU A 89 -29.85 26.70 -21.70
C GLU A 89 -28.41 26.29 -21.33
N LEU A 90 -27.86 25.29 -22.03
CA LEU A 90 -26.50 24.79 -21.84
C LEU A 90 -25.40 25.86 -22.03
N PRO A 91 -25.46 26.75 -23.05
CA PRO A 91 -24.46 27.80 -23.24
C PRO A 91 -24.51 28.88 -22.14
N VAL A 92 -25.69 29.14 -21.58
CA VAL A 92 -25.89 30.13 -20.51
C VAL A 92 -25.34 29.59 -19.19
N LEU A 93 -25.68 28.36 -18.82
CA LEU A 93 -25.10 27.67 -17.66
C LEU A 93 -23.58 27.53 -17.76
N LEU A 94 -23.05 27.20 -18.95
CA LEU A 94 -21.61 27.18 -19.17
C LEU A 94 -21.02 28.59 -19.02
N SER A 95 -21.68 29.66 -19.44
CA SER A 95 -21.16 31.03 -19.29
C SER A 95 -20.93 31.43 -17.82
N GLU A 96 -21.76 30.93 -16.89
CA GLU A 96 -21.69 31.19 -15.45
C GLU A 96 -20.60 30.39 -14.71
N VAL A 97 -20.07 29.33 -15.33
CA VAL A 97 -18.96 28.57 -14.72
C VAL A 97 -17.70 29.44 -14.68
N PRO A 98 -17.08 29.63 -13.49
CA PRO A 98 -15.86 30.40 -13.35
C PRO A 98 -14.80 29.96 -14.35
N ARG A 99 -14.04 30.91 -14.91
CA ARG A 99 -13.03 30.64 -15.93
C ARG A 99 -12.03 29.57 -15.49
N ALA A 100 -11.61 29.60 -14.23
CA ALA A 100 -10.74 28.58 -13.63
C ALA A 100 -11.36 27.17 -13.68
N THR A 101 -12.66 27.04 -13.39
CA THR A 101 -13.37 25.76 -13.43
C THR A 101 -13.50 25.23 -14.86
N LYS A 102 -13.72 26.12 -15.85
CA LYS A 102 -13.70 25.73 -17.28
C LYS A 102 -12.32 25.25 -17.72
N GLU A 103 -11.26 25.97 -17.37
CA GLU A 103 -9.89 25.59 -17.69
C GLU A 103 -9.52 24.25 -17.05
N TRP A 104 -9.92 24.02 -15.80
CA TRP A 104 -9.71 22.76 -15.10
C TRP A 104 -10.45 21.59 -15.75
N LEU A 105 -11.73 21.78 -16.11
CA LEU A 105 -12.52 20.79 -16.84
C LEU A 105 -11.93 20.49 -18.23
N MET A 106 -11.47 21.52 -18.94
CA MET A 106 -10.81 21.35 -20.23
C MET A 106 -9.48 20.59 -20.09
N MET A 107 -8.68 20.88 -19.06
CA MET A 107 -7.45 20.13 -18.78
C MET A 107 -7.74 18.67 -18.39
N LEU A 108 -8.86 18.42 -17.71
CA LEU A 108 -9.29 17.08 -17.35
C LEU A 108 -9.73 16.28 -18.58
N VAL A 109 -10.57 16.86 -19.43
CA VAL A 109 -11.08 16.24 -20.66
C VAL A 109 -9.95 16.01 -21.70
N THR A 110 -8.96 16.90 -21.74
CA THR A 110 -7.82 16.79 -22.68
C THR A 110 -6.69 15.90 -22.18
N GLY A 111 -6.77 15.38 -20.95
CA GLY A 111 -5.69 14.61 -20.32
C GLY A 111 -4.48 15.46 -19.88
N GLN A 112 -4.53 16.79 -20.06
CA GLN A 112 -3.43 17.68 -19.67
C GLN A 112 -3.16 17.64 -18.17
N LEU A 113 -4.17 17.40 -17.32
CA LEU A 113 -3.95 17.19 -15.88
C LEU A 113 -3.09 15.96 -15.61
N TRP A 114 -3.35 14.85 -16.32
CA TRP A 114 -2.58 13.62 -16.21
C TRP A 114 -1.12 13.84 -16.64
N GLU A 115 -0.95 14.48 -17.80
CA GLU A 115 0.38 14.84 -18.32
C GLU A 115 1.15 15.75 -17.37
N ASN A 116 0.50 16.79 -16.84
CA ASN A 116 1.15 17.69 -15.88
C ASN A 116 1.47 16.98 -14.56
N PHE A 117 0.62 16.06 -14.10
CA PHE A 117 0.82 15.37 -12.83
C PHE A 117 1.99 14.37 -12.90
N PHE A 118 2.05 13.52 -13.93
CA PHE A 118 3.07 12.47 -14.07
C PHE A 118 4.30 12.89 -14.88
N HIS A 119 4.15 13.73 -15.90
CA HIS A 119 5.21 14.01 -16.88
C HIS A 119 5.84 15.39 -16.73
N SER A 120 5.42 16.17 -15.75
CA SER A 120 6.15 17.38 -15.33
C SER A 120 7.58 17.03 -14.91
N ARG A 121 8.43 18.05 -14.98
CA ARG A 121 9.86 17.95 -14.75
C ARG A 121 10.17 18.41 -13.33
N THR A 122 11.05 17.69 -12.65
CA THR A 122 11.37 17.94 -11.23
C THR A 122 12.39 19.07 -11.02
N GLY A 123 13.08 19.46 -12.09
CA GLY A 123 14.27 20.31 -12.01
C GLY A 123 15.42 19.65 -11.24
N GLU A 124 16.45 20.45 -10.96
CA GLU A 124 17.62 20.01 -10.21
C GLU A 124 17.28 19.66 -8.76
N ALA A 125 16.42 20.45 -8.11
CA ALA A 125 16.01 20.25 -6.72
C ALA A 125 15.43 18.83 -6.51
N GLY A 126 14.60 18.34 -7.43
CA GLY A 126 14.08 16.97 -7.34
C GLY A 126 15.16 15.90 -7.48
N CYS A 127 16.18 16.13 -8.31
CA CYS A 127 17.32 15.22 -8.41
C CYS A 127 18.17 15.22 -7.14
N GLN A 128 18.31 16.36 -6.46
CA GLN A 128 18.99 16.46 -5.17
C GLN A 128 18.23 15.66 -4.10
N TRP A 129 16.92 15.85 -4.00
CA TRP A 129 16.07 15.07 -3.10
C TRP A 129 16.13 13.56 -3.38
N ALA A 130 16.18 13.13 -4.64
CA ALA A 130 16.39 11.72 -4.96
C ALA A 130 17.70 11.17 -4.38
N GLY A 131 18.79 11.95 -4.41
CA GLY A 131 20.05 11.60 -3.77
C GLY A 131 19.94 11.52 -2.24
N ILE A 132 19.22 12.45 -1.60
CA ILE A 132 18.96 12.42 -0.15
C ILE A 132 18.15 11.18 0.23
N ILE A 133 17.08 10.89 -0.51
CA ILE A 133 16.24 9.70 -0.29
C ILE A 133 17.08 8.43 -0.45
N ARG A 134 17.96 8.35 -1.46
CA ARG A 134 18.89 7.22 -1.64
C ARG A 134 19.74 6.97 -0.41
N ILE A 135 20.37 8.03 0.12
CA ILE A 135 21.26 7.94 1.28
C ILE A 135 20.46 7.54 2.52
N ALA A 136 19.34 8.20 2.79
CA ALA A 136 18.50 7.93 3.94
C ALA A 136 17.93 6.50 3.90
N TYR A 137 17.46 6.05 2.74
CA TYR A 137 17.05 4.65 2.50
C TYR A 137 18.19 3.69 2.80
N SER A 138 19.39 3.96 2.29
CA SER A 138 20.53 3.05 2.45
C SER A 138 20.99 2.95 3.91
N ILE A 139 20.91 4.04 4.68
CA ILE A 139 21.21 4.03 6.12
C ILE A 139 20.19 3.16 6.87
N ALA A 140 18.89 3.39 6.66
CA ALA A 140 17.84 2.59 7.30
C ALA A 140 17.93 1.11 6.89
N ALA A 141 18.16 0.83 5.60
CA ALA A 141 18.27 -0.52 5.08
C ALA A 141 19.52 -1.24 5.60
N LEU A 142 20.63 -0.51 5.78
CA LEU A 142 21.84 -1.07 6.37
C LEU A 142 21.61 -1.45 7.82
N GLY A 143 20.92 -0.58 8.58
CA GLY A 143 20.49 -0.89 9.95
C GLY A 143 19.64 -2.16 10.00
N ASN A 144 18.63 -2.28 9.15
CA ASN A 144 17.78 -3.47 9.08
C ASN A 144 18.60 -4.74 8.75
N VAL A 145 19.44 -4.70 7.71
CA VAL A 145 20.29 -5.84 7.32
C VAL A 145 21.28 -6.24 8.42
N ILE A 146 21.80 -5.29 9.20
CA ILE A 146 22.66 -5.58 10.35
C ILE A 146 21.85 -6.28 11.45
N LEU A 147 20.65 -5.79 11.79
CA LEU A 147 19.79 -6.43 12.78
C LEU A 147 19.40 -7.85 12.36
N THR A 148 18.94 -8.05 11.11
CA THR A 148 18.67 -9.39 10.57
C THR A 148 19.93 -10.27 10.60
N GLY A 149 21.12 -9.67 10.47
CA GLY A 149 22.41 -10.35 10.54
C GLY A 149 22.70 -11.01 11.90
N LEU A 150 22.15 -10.47 12.99
CA LEU A 150 22.39 -10.98 14.35
C LEU A 150 21.82 -12.39 14.52
N ASP A 151 20.60 -12.61 14.01
CA ASP A 151 19.88 -13.88 14.10
C ASP A 151 19.84 -14.65 12.76
N PHE A 152 20.66 -14.23 11.78
CA PHE A 152 20.66 -14.78 10.43
C PHE A 152 20.80 -16.32 10.39
N LYS A 153 21.59 -16.87 11.33
CA LYS A 153 21.81 -18.31 11.49
C LYS A 153 20.53 -19.06 11.80
N ASP A 154 19.70 -18.50 12.67
CA ASP A 154 18.47 -19.13 13.16
C ASP A 154 17.33 -18.99 12.15
N PHE A 155 17.43 -18.03 11.24
CA PHE A 155 16.40 -17.71 10.26
C PHE A 155 16.60 -18.33 8.88
N PHE A 156 17.85 -18.45 8.41
CA PHE A 156 18.12 -18.74 7.00
C PHE A 156 19.07 -19.90 6.74
N LEU A 157 19.97 -20.25 7.68
CA LEU A 157 20.97 -21.28 7.38
C LEU A 157 20.37 -22.70 7.34
N PRO A 158 20.62 -23.50 6.30
CA PRO A 158 20.13 -24.86 6.21
C PRO A 158 20.49 -25.76 7.41
N SER A 159 21.65 -25.54 8.04
CA SER A 159 22.11 -26.36 9.17
C SER A 159 21.46 -26.05 10.52
N THR A 160 21.06 -24.78 10.74
CA THR A 160 20.62 -24.28 12.05
C THR A 160 19.24 -23.61 12.05
N SER A 161 18.68 -23.32 10.87
CA SER A 161 17.43 -22.57 10.76
C SER A 161 16.29 -23.32 11.45
N ARG A 162 15.50 -22.57 12.23
CA ARG A 162 14.27 -23.08 12.85
C ARG A 162 13.13 -23.24 11.83
N ILE A 163 13.26 -22.59 10.67
CA ILE A 163 12.30 -22.62 9.57
C ILE A 163 13.10 -22.86 8.27
N PRO A 164 13.36 -24.12 7.91
CA PRO A 164 14.06 -24.42 6.67
C PRO A 164 13.25 -23.97 5.43
N LEU A 165 13.93 -23.84 4.29
CA LEU A 165 13.34 -23.31 3.05
C LEU A 165 12.02 -23.99 2.67
N LYS A 166 11.94 -25.32 2.82
CA LYS A 166 10.76 -26.10 2.44
C LYS A 166 9.54 -25.72 3.27
N GLU A 167 9.72 -25.61 4.58
CA GLU A 167 8.66 -25.24 5.54
C GLU A 167 8.29 -23.76 5.41
N GLY A 168 9.28 -22.88 5.27
CA GLY A 168 9.05 -21.44 5.06
C GLY A 168 8.18 -21.15 3.84
N ARG A 169 8.39 -21.90 2.75
CA ARG A 169 7.61 -21.78 1.53
C ARG A 169 6.16 -22.27 1.62
N LEU A 170 5.78 -23.04 2.64
CA LEU A 170 4.37 -23.42 2.85
C LEU A 170 3.48 -22.20 3.15
N THR A 171 4.08 -21.09 3.57
CA THR A 171 3.38 -19.84 3.90
C THR A 171 3.31 -18.87 2.73
N ILE A 172 3.84 -19.25 1.57
CA ILE A 172 3.94 -18.41 0.37
C ILE A 172 3.20 -19.14 -0.77
N ASP A 173 2.70 -18.37 -1.72
CA ASP A 173 2.14 -18.92 -2.95
C ASP A 173 3.14 -19.86 -3.64
N GLN A 174 2.67 -21.03 -4.05
CA GLN A 174 3.51 -22.12 -4.58
C GLN A 174 4.25 -21.71 -5.87
N ASP A 175 3.68 -20.80 -6.65
CA ASP A 175 4.26 -20.31 -7.91
C ASP A 175 5.31 -19.21 -7.67
N THR A 176 5.54 -18.80 -6.42
CA THR A 176 6.52 -17.76 -6.08
C THR A 176 7.94 -18.27 -6.28
N TRP A 177 8.63 -17.77 -7.29
CA TRP A 177 10.00 -18.16 -7.60
C TRP A 177 11.02 -17.67 -6.55
N SER A 178 11.98 -18.52 -6.15
CA SER A 178 13.11 -18.15 -5.29
C SER A 178 14.43 -18.72 -5.81
N ILE A 179 15.48 -17.90 -5.83
CA ILE A 179 16.82 -18.34 -6.25
C ILE A 179 17.36 -19.48 -5.37
N PHE A 180 16.96 -19.54 -4.10
CA PHE A 180 17.42 -20.55 -3.15
C PHE A 180 16.92 -21.97 -3.47
N GLU A 181 15.92 -22.12 -4.34
CA GLU A 181 15.50 -23.44 -4.85
C GLU A 181 16.46 -24.02 -5.88
N PHE A 182 17.18 -23.16 -6.60
CA PHE A 182 18.08 -23.53 -7.68
C PHE A 182 19.55 -23.62 -7.23
N LEU A 183 19.87 -23.05 -6.07
CA LEU A 183 21.20 -23.06 -5.50
C LEU A 183 21.38 -24.22 -4.50
N PRO A 184 22.62 -24.71 -4.29
CA PRO A 184 22.90 -25.66 -3.23
C PRO A 184 22.48 -25.10 -1.87
N GLN A 185 21.63 -25.84 -1.14
CA GLN A 185 21.17 -25.47 0.20
C GLN A 185 22.28 -25.72 1.23
N THR A 186 23.32 -24.89 1.16
CA THR A 186 24.49 -24.92 2.05
C THR A 186 24.65 -23.58 2.74
N ASP A 187 25.10 -23.58 3.99
CA ASP A 187 25.26 -22.34 4.77
C ASP A 187 26.09 -21.27 4.06
N THR A 188 27.12 -21.70 3.32
CA THR A 188 27.99 -20.81 2.54
C THR A 188 27.20 -20.00 1.51
N VAL A 189 26.25 -20.61 0.79
CA VAL A 189 25.45 -19.91 -0.21
C VAL A 189 24.60 -18.81 0.42
N TYR A 190 24.01 -19.07 1.58
CA TYR A 190 23.19 -18.11 2.31
C TYR A 190 24.01 -16.95 2.88
N TRP A 191 25.19 -17.24 3.45
CA TRP A 191 26.11 -16.19 3.88
C TRP A 191 26.60 -15.33 2.72
N VAL A 192 26.91 -15.93 1.56
CA VAL A 192 27.27 -15.18 0.36
C VAL A 192 26.12 -14.28 -0.08
N ALA A 193 24.89 -14.79 -0.14
CA ALA A 193 23.71 -13.99 -0.47
C ALA A 193 23.50 -12.81 0.51
N TYR A 194 23.71 -13.05 1.82
CA TYR A 194 23.62 -12.01 2.84
C TYR A 194 24.67 -10.91 2.63
N TRP A 195 25.94 -11.29 2.44
CA TRP A 195 27.01 -10.32 2.22
C TRP A 195 26.88 -9.59 0.88
N LEU A 196 26.28 -10.22 -0.14
CA LEU A 196 25.91 -9.54 -1.38
C LEU A 196 24.85 -8.48 -1.12
N LEU A 197 23.75 -8.80 -0.41
CA LEU A 197 22.75 -7.82 -0.02
C LEU A 197 23.38 -6.65 0.76
N PHE A 198 24.15 -6.96 1.80
CA PHE A 198 24.87 -5.96 2.59
C PHE A 198 25.73 -5.04 1.71
N SER A 199 26.52 -5.63 0.81
CA SER A 199 27.39 -4.89 -0.11
C SER A 199 26.60 -4.00 -1.06
N HIS A 200 25.49 -4.49 -1.64
CA HIS A 200 24.63 -3.71 -2.51
C HIS A 200 24.01 -2.50 -1.78
N VAL A 201 23.60 -2.66 -0.52
CA VAL A 201 23.08 -1.55 0.29
C VAL A 201 24.15 -0.50 0.56
N VAL A 202 25.37 -0.91 0.92
CA VAL A 202 26.49 0.02 1.12
C VAL A 202 26.84 0.77 -0.17
N LEU A 203 26.96 0.06 -1.29
CA LEU A 203 27.28 0.66 -2.59
C LEU A 203 26.15 1.59 -3.08
N LEU A 204 24.89 1.28 -2.77
CA LEU A 204 23.75 2.16 -3.03
C LEU A 204 23.89 3.47 -2.25
N GLY A 205 24.23 3.40 -0.96
CA GLY A 205 24.45 4.57 -0.11
C GLY A 205 25.57 5.47 -0.64
N LEU A 206 26.70 4.85 -1.02
CA LEU A 206 27.85 5.54 -1.62
C LEU A 206 27.57 6.08 -3.03
N GLY A 207 26.50 5.64 -3.68
CA GLY A 207 26.15 6.08 -5.03
C GLY A 207 27.05 5.49 -6.12
N ILE A 208 27.55 4.27 -5.93
CA ILE A 208 28.35 3.54 -6.93
C ILE A 208 27.40 2.70 -7.79
N ALA A 209 27.17 3.13 -9.04
CA ALA A 209 26.18 2.54 -9.94
C ALA A 209 24.78 2.38 -9.28
N PRO A 210 24.21 3.47 -8.71
CA PRO A 210 23.14 3.37 -7.72
C PRO A 210 21.87 2.67 -8.23
N ARG A 211 21.49 2.84 -9.50
CA ARG A 211 20.33 2.12 -10.07
C ARG A 211 20.55 0.62 -10.13
N PHE A 212 21.76 0.19 -10.51
CA PHE A 212 22.13 -1.22 -10.50
C PHE A 212 22.05 -1.78 -9.07
N GLN A 213 22.58 -1.04 -8.09
CA GLN A 213 22.48 -1.46 -6.69
C GLN A 213 21.02 -1.55 -6.21
N ALA A 214 20.17 -0.58 -6.57
CA ALA A 214 18.75 -0.60 -6.20
C ALA A 214 18.01 -1.85 -6.73
N VAL A 215 18.31 -2.26 -7.98
CA VAL A 215 17.76 -3.50 -8.55
C VAL A 215 18.16 -4.71 -7.72
N PHE A 216 19.43 -4.81 -7.33
CA PHE A 216 19.91 -5.96 -6.54
C PHE A 216 19.46 -5.93 -5.08
N VAL A 217 19.33 -4.76 -4.46
CA VAL A 217 18.71 -4.63 -3.13
C VAL A 217 17.26 -5.11 -3.18
N PHE A 218 16.48 -4.68 -4.18
CA PHE A 218 15.12 -5.18 -4.39
C PHE A 218 15.09 -6.70 -4.64
N PHE A 219 15.99 -7.19 -5.49
CA PHE A 219 16.09 -8.61 -5.79
C PHE A 219 16.37 -9.43 -4.53
N TRP A 220 17.42 -9.10 -3.76
CA TRP A 220 17.81 -9.87 -2.59
C TRP A 220 16.77 -9.82 -1.47
N THR A 221 16.16 -8.64 -1.23
CA THR A 221 15.04 -8.54 -0.27
C THR A 221 13.85 -9.41 -0.69
N CYS A 222 13.54 -9.51 -1.98
CA CYS A 222 12.56 -10.48 -2.47
C CYS A 222 13.01 -11.92 -2.23
N MET A 223 14.26 -12.28 -2.56
CA MET A 223 14.73 -13.66 -2.43
C MET A 223 14.73 -14.14 -0.98
N PHE A 224 15.19 -13.31 -0.04
CA PHE A 224 15.14 -13.64 1.38
C PHE A 224 13.70 -13.71 1.90
N ARG A 225 12.79 -12.87 1.40
CA ARG A 225 11.37 -12.98 1.73
C ARG A 225 10.72 -14.26 1.20
N HIS A 226 11.05 -14.64 -0.04
CA HIS A 226 10.56 -15.87 -0.66
C HIS A 226 11.15 -17.13 -0.01
N HIS A 227 12.23 -17.02 0.75
CA HIS A 227 12.79 -18.12 1.54
C HIS A 227 11.94 -18.41 2.77
N ASN A 228 11.59 -17.36 3.53
CA ASN A 228 10.89 -17.51 4.80
C ASN A 228 10.05 -16.26 5.05
N ASN A 229 8.75 -16.27 4.73
CA ASN A 229 7.89 -15.09 4.88
C ASN A 229 7.40 -14.85 6.32
N ILE A 230 7.63 -15.79 7.25
CA ILE A 230 7.11 -15.73 8.63
C ILE A 230 7.84 -14.68 9.47
N ILE A 231 9.13 -14.47 9.20
CA ILE A 231 10.00 -13.59 10.01
C ILE A 231 9.93 -12.12 9.62
N TRP A 232 9.19 -11.77 8.57
CA TRP A 232 9.12 -10.40 8.05
C TRP A 232 7.87 -9.71 8.55
N ASP A 233 7.97 -8.41 8.76
CA ASP A 233 6.84 -7.58 9.14
C ASP A 233 6.49 -6.55 8.03
N ASP A 234 5.67 -5.57 8.38
CA ASP A 234 5.27 -4.52 7.46
C ASP A 234 6.43 -3.59 7.09
N GLU A 235 7.47 -3.45 7.92
CA GLU A 235 8.63 -2.60 7.66
C GLU A 235 9.44 -3.12 6.47
N ASP A 236 9.66 -4.43 6.40
CA ASP A 236 10.35 -5.08 5.30
C ASP A 236 9.58 -4.98 4.00
N THR A 237 8.25 -4.97 4.12
CA THR A 237 7.34 -4.73 3.01
C THR A 237 7.55 -3.32 2.44
N ILE A 238 7.78 -2.31 3.28
CA ILE A 238 8.10 -0.95 2.85
C ILE A 238 9.53 -0.85 2.30
N PHE A 239 10.53 -1.47 2.95
CA PHE A 239 11.90 -1.51 2.43
C PHE A 239 11.96 -2.03 1.00
N LYS A 240 11.33 -3.19 0.76
CA LYS A 240 11.22 -3.80 -0.57
C LYS A 240 10.54 -2.85 -1.57
N GLN A 241 9.42 -2.22 -1.20
CA GLN A 241 8.70 -1.30 -2.09
C GLN A 241 9.53 -0.05 -2.42
N LEU A 242 10.21 0.55 -1.44
CA LEU A 242 11.05 1.71 -1.66
C LEU A 242 12.26 1.36 -2.53
N ALA A 243 12.90 0.20 -2.31
CA ALA A 243 13.96 -0.31 -3.19
C ALA A 243 13.49 -0.37 -4.65
N PHE A 244 12.28 -0.88 -4.88
CA PHE A 244 11.67 -0.95 -6.21
C PHE A 244 11.50 0.43 -6.84
N TYR A 245 10.96 1.41 -6.13
CA TYR A 245 10.78 2.76 -6.68
C TYR A 245 12.13 3.45 -6.97
N LEU A 246 13.15 3.24 -6.14
CA LEU A 246 14.48 3.81 -6.34
C LEU A 246 15.12 3.41 -7.67
N ILE A 247 14.79 2.23 -8.23
CA ILE A 247 15.26 1.78 -9.55
C ILE A 247 14.99 2.85 -10.63
N PHE A 248 13.87 3.58 -10.50
CA PHE A 248 13.40 4.55 -11.48
C PHE A 248 13.81 6.01 -11.18
N PHE A 249 14.49 6.25 -10.05
CA PHE A 249 14.87 7.60 -9.61
C PHE A 249 16.17 8.09 -10.27
N PRO A 250 16.41 9.41 -10.32
CA PRO A 250 17.69 10.02 -10.70
C PRO A 250 18.67 10.00 -9.51
N LEU A 251 19.28 8.84 -9.24
CA LEU A 251 20.06 8.59 -8.02
C LEU A 251 21.52 9.11 -8.06
N ASP A 252 21.90 9.89 -9.07
CA ASP A 252 23.30 10.25 -9.38
C ASP A 252 23.83 11.46 -8.60
N ARG A 253 23.05 12.04 -7.69
CA ARG A 253 23.46 13.14 -6.82
C ARG A 253 24.11 12.62 -5.52
N TYR A 254 25.00 13.43 -4.94
CA TYR A 254 25.73 13.12 -3.69
C TYR A 254 26.40 11.74 -3.70
N THR A 255 27.13 11.40 -4.78
CA THR A 255 27.85 10.12 -4.89
C THR A 255 29.29 10.28 -4.40
N VAL A 256 29.96 9.18 -4.07
CA VAL A 256 31.40 9.20 -3.74
C VAL A 256 32.23 9.90 -4.83
N TRP A 257 31.83 9.79 -6.10
CA TRP A 257 32.49 10.42 -7.23
C TRP A 257 32.32 11.94 -7.28
N THR A 258 31.22 12.48 -6.72
CA THR A 258 31.04 13.95 -6.64
C THR A 258 32.09 14.62 -5.76
N PHE A 259 32.68 13.88 -4.82
CA PHE A 259 33.80 14.38 -4.01
C PHE A 259 35.15 14.33 -4.75
N PHE A 260 35.32 13.35 -5.64
CA PHE A 260 36.59 13.15 -6.38
C PHE A 260 36.64 13.88 -7.73
N LYS A 261 35.50 14.11 -8.38
CA LYS A 261 35.40 14.85 -9.65
C LYS A 261 34.81 16.23 -9.39
N ARG A 262 35.66 17.25 -9.44
CA ARG A 262 35.29 18.66 -9.52
C ARG A 262 34.84 19.01 -10.95
N GLU A 263 33.82 18.33 -11.47
CA GLU A 263 33.19 18.72 -12.72
C GLU A 263 31.71 19.01 -12.48
N SER A 264 31.42 20.31 -12.53
CA SER A 264 30.09 20.87 -12.74
C SER A 264 29.57 20.34 -14.08
N LYS A 265 28.76 19.28 -14.06
CA LYS A 265 27.78 19.09 -15.14
C LYS A 265 26.89 20.33 -15.10
N LYS A 266 26.80 21.05 -16.23
CA LYS A 266 25.97 22.25 -16.40
C LYS A 266 24.63 22.09 -15.66
N GLU A 267 24.40 22.98 -14.70
CA GLU A 267 23.27 23.01 -13.78
C GLU A 267 21.91 23.09 -14.52
N GLU A 268 21.89 23.61 -15.75
CA GLU A 268 20.69 23.84 -16.55
C GLU A 268 20.01 22.58 -17.16
N GLU A 269 20.63 21.39 -17.14
CA GLU A 269 20.08 20.20 -17.82
C GLU A 269 19.58 19.09 -16.88
N ALA A 270 19.85 19.17 -15.58
CA ALA A 270 19.61 18.06 -14.66
C ALA A 270 18.17 18.03 -14.14
N SER A 271 17.28 17.49 -14.96
CA SER A 271 15.87 17.33 -14.62
C SER A 271 15.39 15.91 -14.90
N TRP A 272 14.39 15.43 -14.16
CA TRP A 272 13.82 14.08 -14.29
C TRP A 272 12.30 14.17 -14.41
N PRO A 273 11.62 13.22 -15.09
CA PRO A 273 10.16 13.17 -15.06
C PRO A 273 9.64 12.86 -13.65
N MET A 274 8.48 13.43 -13.31
CA MET A 274 7.84 13.26 -12.00
C MET A 274 7.26 11.86 -11.75
N TRP A 275 6.99 11.08 -12.80
CA TRP A 275 6.20 9.84 -12.67
C TRP A 275 6.73 8.85 -11.62
N PRO A 276 8.05 8.60 -11.46
CA PRO A 276 8.54 7.67 -10.45
C PRO A 276 8.23 8.16 -9.04
N PHE A 277 8.41 9.46 -8.81
CA PHE A 277 8.11 10.11 -7.53
C PHE A 277 6.61 10.09 -7.26
N ARG A 278 5.77 10.32 -8.27
CA ARG A 278 4.30 10.24 -8.12
C ARG A 278 3.85 8.85 -7.71
N LEU A 279 4.43 7.79 -8.28
CA LEU A 279 4.08 6.42 -7.89
C LEU A 279 4.43 6.16 -6.42
N MET A 280 5.60 6.58 -5.96
CA MET A 280 6.00 6.45 -4.55
C MET A 280 5.11 7.31 -3.63
N GLN A 281 4.83 8.57 -3.99
CA GLN A 281 3.93 9.46 -3.25
C GLN A 281 2.53 8.86 -3.11
N ILE A 282 1.96 8.36 -4.21
CA ILE A 282 0.66 7.68 -4.20
C ILE A 282 0.73 6.43 -3.31
N GLN A 283 1.78 5.62 -3.42
CA GLN A 283 1.94 4.44 -2.59
C GLN A 283 1.94 4.79 -1.09
N MET A 284 2.70 5.81 -0.68
CA MET A 284 2.72 6.27 0.72
C MET A 284 1.33 6.74 1.18
N CYS A 285 0.60 7.48 0.34
CA CYS A 285 -0.78 7.87 0.62
C CYS A 285 -1.71 6.65 0.76
N LEU A 286 -1.56 5.63 -0.10
CA LEU A 286 -2.37 4.43 -0.05
C LEU A 286 -2.09 3.62 1.21
N VAL A 287 -0.83 3.48 1.63
CA VAL A 287 -0.50 2.83 2.92
C VAL A 287 -1.25 3.52 4.05
N TYR A 288 -1.11 4.84 4.19
CA TYR A 288 -1.77 5.60 5.26
C TYR A 288 -3.31 5.57 5.21
N LEU A 289 -3.89 5.77 4.03
CA LEU A 289 -5.35 5.72 3.88
C LEU A 289 -5.88 4.32 4.17
N SER A 290 -5.17 3.27 3.75
CA SER A 290 -5.59 1.90 4.01
C SER A 290 -5.54 1.57 5.50
N THR A 291 -4.49 1.98 6.22
CA THR A 291 -4.38 1.74 7.66
C THR A 291 -5.45 2.52 8.42
N GLY A 292 -5.66 3.80 8.07
CA GLY A 292 -6.68 4.64 8.69
C GLY A 292 -8.10 4.10 8.46
N LEU A 293 -8.43 3.67 7.24
CA LEU A 293 -9.75 3.10 6.91
C LEU A 293 -9.99 1.73 7.56
N LEU A 294 -8.95 0.91 7.70
CA LEU A 294 -9.06 -0.37 8.42
C LEU A 294 -9.30 -0.13 9.91
N LYS A 295 -8.54 0.79 10.53
CA LYS A 295 -8.74 1.18 11.92
C LYS A 295 -10.10 1.79 12.17
N TRP A 296 -10.61 2.61 11.25
CA TRP A 296 -11.94 3.21 11.34
C TRP A 296 -13.07 2.17 11.48
N LYS A 297 -12.87 0.93 11.02
CA LYS A 297 -13.86 -0.15 11.18
C LYS A 297 -13.78 -0.86 12.54
N GLY A 298 -12.72 -0.66 13.32
CA GLY A 298 -12.56 -1.26 14.64
C GLY A 298 -13.25 -0.44 15.73
N ASN A 299 -13.99 -1.11 16.62
CA ASN A 299 -14.76 -0.43 17.67
C ASN A 299 -13.86 0.34 18.64
N GLU A 300 -12.69 -0.23 18.95
CA GLU A 300 -11.69 0.28 19.87
C GLU A 300 -11.09 1.61 19.37
N TRP A 301 -10.99 1.77 18.06
CA TRP A 301 -10.51 3.01 17.45
C TRP A 301 -11.57 4.11 17.50
N ILE A 302 -12.84 3.74 17.30
CA ILE A 302 -13.96 4.68 17.34
C ILE A 302 -14.25 5.14 18.77
N ASP A 303 -14.32 4.21 19.73
CA ASP A 303 -14.57 4.53 21.13
C ASP A 303 -13.35 5.15 21.84
N GLY A 304 -12.17 5.06 21.21
CA GLY A 304 -10.91 5.66 21.64
C GLY A 304 -10.12 4.82 22.63
N SER A 305 -10.45 3.54 22.80
CA SER A 305 -9.74 2.61 23.69
C SER A 305 -8.53 1.92 23.04
N ALA A 306 -8.33 2.03 21.72
CA ALA A 306 -7.29 1.26 21.02
C ALA A 306 -5.89 1.43 21.62
N LEU A 307 -5.41 2.67 21.84
CA LEU A 307 -4.09 2.85 22.43
C LEU A 307 -4.02 2.44 23.91
N TRP A 308 -5.14 2.39 24.63
CA TRP A 308 -5.14 1.79 25.97
C TRP A 308 -4.74 0.33 25.91
N TYR A 309 -5.20 -0.44 24.93
CA TYR A 309 -4.76 -1.82 24.75
C TYR A 309 -3.31 -1.90 24.28
N VAL A 310 -2.92 -1.08 23.31
CA VAL A 310 -1.56 -1.11 22.74
C VAL A 310 -0.48 -0.86 23.79
N VAL A 311 -0.68 0.11 24.69
CA VAL A 311 0.36 0.42 25.71
C VAL A 311 0.53 -0.65 26.78
N HIS A 312 -0.39 -1.61 26.87
CA HIS A 312 -0.31 -2.75 27.78
C HIS A 312 0.15 -4.05 27.08
N LEU A 313 0.59 -3.95 25.83
CA LEU A 313 1.28 -5.04 25.14
C LEU A 313 2.79 -4.91 25.40
N ASP A 314 3.28 -5.63 26.41
CA ASP A 314 4.68 -5.57 26.86
C ASP A 314 5.70 -5.86 25.74
N GLU A 315 5.32 -6.63 24.73
CA GLU A 315 6.19 -6.95 23.58
C GLU A 315 6.35 -5.79 22.60
N LEU A 316 5.31 -4.95 22.44
CA LEU A 316 5.28 -3.88 21.44
C LEU A 316 5.57 -2.50 22.05
N TYR A 317 5.51 -2.40 23.38
CA TYR A 317 5.43 -1.13 24.08
C TYR A 317 6.36 -1.03 25.28
N GLY A 318 6.88 0.16 25.56
CA GLY A 318 7.78 0.39 26.70
C GLY A 318 9.26 0.43 26.33
N ASN A 319 9.55 1.00 25.15
CA ASN A 319 10.92 1.26 24.69
C ASN A 319 11.57 2.42 25.49
N LEU A 320 12.28 3.33 24.83
CA LEU A 320 13.09 4.36 25.49
C LEU A 320 12.29 5.46 26.22
N PHE A 321 11.03 5.70 25.83
CA PHE A 321 10.23 6.82 26.33
C PHE A 321 8.80 6.40 26.71
N ASN A 322 8.57 6.17 28.00
CA ASN A 322 7.26 5.84 28.55
C ASN A 322 6.90 6.70 29.79
N PRO A 323 6.74 8.02 29.63
CA PRO A 323 6.36 8.85 30.76
C PRO A 323 4.91 8.59 31.19
N HIS A 324 4.71 8.41 32.50
CA HIS A 324 3.40 8.13 33.09
C HIS A 324 2.35 9.21 32.75
N TRP A 325 2.74 10.47 32.57
CA TRP A 325 1.78 11.52 32.22
C TRP A 325 1.18 11.38 30.81
N MET A 326 1.86 10.67 29.90
CA MET A 326 1.40 10.45 28.53
C MET A 326 0.66 9.13 28.38
N PHE A 327 1.11 8.10 29.09
CA PHE A 327 0.64 6.72 28.90
C PHE A 327 -0.03 6.10 30.14
N GLY A 328 -0.08 6.82 31.26
CA GLY A 328 -0.77 6.40 32.49
C GLY A 328 -2.21 6.89 32.61
N TYR A 329 -2.66 7.80 31.73
CA TYR A 329 -4.00 8.39 31.78
C TYR A 329 -4.83 8.01 30.55
N TYR A 330 -5.97 7.34 30.79
CA TYR A 330 -6.88 6.90 29.74
C TYR A 330 -7.37 8.05 28.85
N SER A 331 -7.61 9.24 29.41
CA SER A 331 -8.05 10.42 28.63
C SER A 331 -7.01 10.86 27.59
N VAL A 332 -5.71 10.78 27.93
CA VAL A 332 -4.62 11.12 27.01
C VAL A 332 -4.51 10.06 25.91
N LEU A 333 -4.53 8.78 26.28
CA LEU A 333 -4.51 7.67 25.32
C LEU A 333 -5.70 7.69 24.36
N LYS A 334 -6.87 8.08 24.86
CA LYS A 334 -8.07 8.27 24.05
C LYS A 334 -7.91 9.41 23.04
N PHE A 335 -7.35 10.53 23.46
CA PHE A 335 -7.01 11.62 22.54
C PHE A 335 -5.98 11.17 21.47
N LEU A 336 -4.92 10.47 21.87
CA LEU A 336 -3.89 9.96 20.97
C LEU A 336 -4.46 8.92 19.98
N THR A 337 -5.44 8.11 20.39
CA THR A 337 -6.13 7.15 19.52
C THR A 337 -6.83 7.89 18.37
N TRP A 338 -7.60 8.93 18.68
CA TRP A 338 -8.26 9.72 17.65
C TRP A 338 -7.28 10.57 16.83
N GLN A 339 -6.22 11.09 17.46
CA GLN A 339 -5.17 11.82 16.74
C GLN A 339 -4.46 10.92 15.71
N THR A 340 -4.27 9.63 16.02
CA THR A 340 -3.76 8.64 15.06
C THR A 340 -4.69 8.51 13.85
N LEU A 341 -6.00 8.28 14.08
CA LEU A 341 -6.99 8.18 13.00
C LEU A 341 -7.03 9.44 12.12
N VAL A 342 -7.09 10.62 12.75
CA VAL A 342 -7.12 11.89 12.02
C VAL A 342 -5.84 12.06 11.21
N SER A 343 -4.68 11.72 11.76
CA SER A 343 -3.41 11.88 11.06
C SER A 343 -3.31 10.94 9.86
N GLU A 344 -3.68 9.66 10.02
CA GLU A 344 -3.63 8.65 8.96
C GLU A 344 -4.60 8.95 7.80
N VAL A 345 -5.75 9.59 8.07
CA VAL A 345 -6.74 9.92 7.03
C VAL A 345 -6.50 11.32 6.43
N ALA A 346 -6.22 12.32 7.26
CA ALA A 346 -6.12 13.70 6.80
C ALA A 346 -4.77 14.01 6.14
N CYS A 347 -3.65 13.57 6.71
CA CYS A 347 -2.32 13.91 6.18
C CYS A 347 -2.09 13.45 4.73
N PRO A 348 -2.48 12.23 4.29
CA PRO A 348 -2.31 11.83 2.88
C PRO A 348 -3.15 12.66 1.90
N ILE A 349 -4.16 13.39 2.37
CA ILE A 349 -4.93 14.35 1.55
C ILE A 349 -4.26 15.73 1.60
N LEU A 350 -3.93 16.21 2.80
CA LEU A 350 -3.35 17.54 3.04
C LEU A 350 -1.97 17.71 2.39
N VAL A 351 -1.20 16.63 2.22
CA VAL A 351 0.15 16.69 1.66
C VAL A 351 0.20 17.17 0.19
N TRP A 352 -0.91 17.03 -0.54
CA TRP A 352 -0.98 17.43 -1.95
C TRP A 352 -1.09 18.94 -2.13
N PHE A 353 -1.61 19.68 -1.14
CA PHE A 353 -1.78 21.12 -1.23
C PHE A 353 -0.56 21.86 -0.69
N ASP A 354 0.00 22.78 -1.49
CA ASP A 354 1.22 23.52 -1.16
C ASP A 354 1.19 24.19 0.22
N ARG A 355 0.03 24.74 0.63
CA ARG A 355 -0.11 25.44 1.92
C ARG A 355 -0.08 24.51 3.14
N THR A 356 -0.60 23.29 2.99
CA THR A 356 -0.75 22.34 4.11
C THR A 356 0.30 21.23 4.08
N ARG A 357 1.06 21.11 2.98
CA ARG A 357 2.09 20.06 2.80
C ARG A 357 3.12 20.04 3.92
N SER A 358 3.76 21.17 4.20
CA SER A 358 4.79 21.22 5.25
C SER A 358 4.22 20.85 6.62
N PHE A 359 3.00 21.30 6.93
CA PHE A 359 2.31 20.91 8.16
C PHE A 359 2.04 19.40 8.21
N ALA A 360 1.51 18.82 7.13
CA ALA A 360 1.25 17.39 7.04
C ALA A 360 2.54 16.55 7.21
N LEU A 361 3.63 16.95 6.55
CA LEU A 361 4.92 16.28 6.66
C LEU A 361 5.52 16.37 8.07
N ILE A 362 5.41 17.53 8.73
CA ILE A 362 5.84 17.69 10.13
C ILE A 362 5.00 16.79 11.05
N MET A 363 3.68 16.78 10.88
CA MET A 363 2.78 15.94 11.68
C MET A 363 3.09 14.45 11.51
N ILE A 364 3.29 13.99 10.27
CA ILE A 364 3.68 12.62 9.95
C ILE A 364 5.04 12.26 10.58
N PHE A 365 6.02 13.17 10.48
CA PHE A 365 7.34 12.94 11.06
C PHE A 365 7.27 12.84 12.58
N LEU A 366 6.55 13.76 13.24
CA LEU A 366 6.34 13.73 14.69
C LEU A 366 5.56 12.49 15.14
N PHE A 367 4.60 12.03 14.33
CA PHE A 367 3.89 10.78 14.57
C PHE A 367 4.86 9.58 14.56
N HIS A 368 5.69 9.45 13.52
CA HIS A 368 6.69 8.38 13.45
C HIS A 368 7.77 8.49 14.53
N LEU A 369 8.20 9.69 14.89
CA LEU A 369 9.12 9.92 16.01
C LEU A 369 8.49 9.52 17.34
N GLY A 370 7.20 9.79 17.54
CA GLY A 370 6.46 9.32 18.71
C GLY A 370 6.42 7.80 18.80
N LEU A 371 6.22 7.12 17.66
CA LEU A 371 6.25 5.66 17.58
C LEU A 371 7.66 5.10 17.88
N ASP A 372 8.72 5.66 17.31
CA ASP A 372 10.11 5.26 17.59
C ASP A 372 10.43 5.31 19.09
N LEU A 373 10.07 6.42 19.73
CA LEU A 373 10.38 6.64 21.13
C LEU A 373 9.58 5.74 22.09
N SER A 374 8.35 5.36 21.73
CA SER A 374 7.43 4.66 22.65
C SER A 374 7.25 3.17 22.35
N MET A 375 7.32 2.76 21.08
CA MET A 375 7.05 1.41 20.61
C MET A 375 8.32 0.71 20.13
N ASN A 376 8.29 -0.62 20.14
CA ASN A 376 9.37 -1.46 19.63
C ASN A 376 9.05 -1.96 18.21
N LEU A 377 9.09 -1.03 17.24
CA LEU A 377 8.78 -1.30 15.83
C LEU A 377 10.03 -1.20 14.92
N ASN A 378 11.17 -1.73 15.40
CA ASN A 378 12.45 -1.81 14.68
C ASN A 378 12.76 -0.58 13.79
N PHE A 379 12.74 -0.72 12.46
CA PHE A 379 13.06 0.36 11.50
C PHE A 379 11.83 0.94 10.79
N PHE A 380 10.62 0.48 11.11
CA PHE A 380 9.36 0.91 10.49
C PHE A 380 9.20 2.43 10.44
N HIS A 381 9.40 3.11 11.56
CA HIS A 381 9.23 4.56 11.64
C HIS A 381 10.27 5.32 10.79
N TRP A 382 11.51 4.83 10.69
CA TRP A 382 12.56 5.43 9.87
C TRP A 382 12.27 5.25 8.38
N ILE A 383 11.94 4.02 7.96
CA ILE A 383 11.72 3.74 6.55
C ILE A 383 10.45 4.45 6.03
N MET A 384 9.41 4.56 6.87
CA MET A 384 8.24 5.37 6.54
C MET A 384 8.61 6.85 6.39
N SER A 385 9.42 7.39 7.30
CA SER A 385 9.90 8.78 7.21
C SER A 385 10.68 9.04 5.92
N VAL A 386 11.54 8.10 5.49
CA VAL A 386 12.21 8.16 4.18
C VAL A 386 11.20 8.19 3.03
N GLY A 387 10.14 7.38 3.11
CA GLY A 387 9.03 7.38 2.17
C GLY A 387 8.42 8.76 1.94
N TRP A 388 8.17 9.47 3.04
CA TRP A 388 7.55 10.79 3.04
C TRP A 388 8.45 11.91 2.51
N LEU A 389 9.78 11.74 2.52
CA LEU A 389 10.70 12.69 1.88
C LEU A 389 10.42 12.85 0.38
N SER A 390 9.79 11.87 -0.28
CA SER A 390 9.38 11.96 -1.68
C SER A 390 8.46 13.16 -1.95
N PHE A 391 7.72 13.66 -0.96
CA PHE A 391 6.85 14.84 -1.10
C PHE A 391 7.60 16.18 -1.09
N TYR A 392 8.89 16.21 -0.79
CA TYR A 392 9.71 17.40 -1.06
C TYR A 392 10.07 17.53 -2.55
N VAL A 393 9.94 16.45 -3.32
CA VAL A 393 10.08 16.49 -4.78
C VAL A 393 8.78 17.06 -5.38
N GLN A 394 8.91 18.26 -5.94
CA GLN A 394 7.81 18.98 -6.57
C GLN A 394 8.14 19.28 -8.04
N PRO A 395 7.12 19.42 -8.91
CA PRO A 395 7.35 19.87 -10.26
C PRO A 395 7.95 21.27 -10.25
N GLU A 396 8.93 21.49 -11.11
CA GLU A 396 9.56 22.78 -11.32
C GLU A 396 8.50 23.79 -11.78
N LYS A 397 8.40 24.91 -11.07
CA LYS A 397 7.48 25.99 -11.44
C LYS A 397 8.06 26.69 -12.66
N SER A 398 7.34 26.76 -13.78
CA SER A 398 7.81 27.57 -14.90
C SER A 398 7.85 29.04 -14.49
N GLU A 399 8.90 29.76 -14.90
CA GLU A 399 9.13 31.17 -14.53
C GLU A 399 7.95 32.09 -14.89
N ASN A 400 7.05 31.66 -15.78
CA ASN A 400 5.88 32.42 -16.21
C ASN A 400 4.55 31.92 -15.63
N GLY A 401 4.56 31.00 -14.66
CA GLY A 401 3.33 30.46 -14.04
C GLY A 401 2.44 29.63 -14.97
N GLY A 402 2.88 29.37 -16.21
CA GLY A 402 2.22 28.50 -17.18
C GLY A 402 2.68 27.03 -17.06
N PRO A 403 1.93 26.07 -17.63
CA PRO A 403 2.36 24.68 -17.69
C PRO A 403 3.72 24.58 -18.40
N PRO A 404 4.62 23.68 -17.97
CA PRO A 404 5.97 23.59 -18.50
C PRO A 404 5.89 23.31 -20.00
N THR A 405 6.34 24.28 -20.81
CA THR A 405 6.44 24.10 -22.24
C THR A 405 7.52 23.05 -22.49
N ARG A 406 7.09 21.89 -22.98
CA ARG A 406 7.99 20.89 -23.55
C ARG A 406 8.77 21.58 -24.66
N LYS A 407 10.02 21.98 -24.41
CA LYS A 407 10.95 22.29 -25.50
C LYS A 407 11.10 20.98 -26.28
N MET A 408 10.36 20.85 -27.38
CA MET A 408 10.59 19.78 -28.35
C MET A 408 11.97 20.04 -28.94
N SER A 409 12.95 19.24 -28.52
CA SER A 409 14.25 19.11 -29.17
C SER A 409 14.14 18.08 -30.30
#